data_AF-A0A927UI26-F1
#
_entry.id   AF-A0A927UI26-F1
#
_cell.length_a   1.000
_cell.length_b   1.000
_cell.length_c   1.000
_cell.angle_alpha   90.00
_cell.angle_beta   90.00
_cell.angle_gamma   90.00
#
_symmetry.space_group_name_H-M   'P 1'
#
loop_
_entity.id
_entity.type
_entity.pdbx_description
1 polymer ?
#
loop_
_entity_poly.entity_id
_entity_poly.type
_entity_poly.pdbx_seq_one_letter_code
_entity_poly.pdbx_strand_id
1 'polypeptide(L)'
;MAEEKDVISIKSVESAPAKAPEEKPFSMDDADTETTYITKGSVIHGDLETDGSIDVIGRVEGNLTSKGKVVVGGSVTGNITAGELYANGSKIEGDVKSYGSIKLGVGSMVIGNIEGESAVIAGAVNGDIDVKGPVIVDSTAVIMGNIKSRSVQINNGAVLEGFVSQAYSDIDVKSFFA
;
A
#
# COMPACT_ATOMS: atom_id res chain seq x y z
N MET A 1 -24.32 -45.64 41.68
CA MET A 1 -25.66 -45.55 41.08
C MET A 1 -26.23 -44.20 41.46
N ALA A 2 -26.53 -43.23 40.61
CA ALA A 2 -26.19 -42.92 39.23
C ALA A 2 -26.42 -41.39 39.12
N GLU A 3 -25.61 -40.69 38.33
CA GLU A 3 -25.73 -39.25 38.08
C GLU A 3 -27.04 -38.87 37.34
N GLU A 4 -27.45 -37.66 37.67
CA GLU A 4 -28.29 -36.66 37.00
C GLU A 4 -28.58 -36.86 35.50
N LYS A 5 -29.80 -36.48 35.09
CA LYS A 5 -30.08 -35.77 33.83
C LYS A 5 -31.51 -35.22 33.84
N ASP A 6 -31.65 -33.95 34.22
CA ASP A 6 -32.83 -33.16 33.91
C ASP A 6 -32.80 -32.74 32.43
N VAL A 7 -33.94 -32.98 31.78
CA VAL A 7 -34.23 -32.70 30.38
C VAL A 7 -34.68 -31.25 30.28
N ILE A 8 -33.92 -30.40 29.58
CA ILE A 8 -34.39 -29.06 29.20
C ILE A 8 -34.68 -29.04 27.69
N SER A 9 -35.94 -28.74 27.43
CA SER A 9 -36.58 -28.63 26.12
C SER A 9 -35.96 -27.60 25.19
N ILE A 10 -35.88 -28.01 23.93
CA ILE A 10 -35.67 -27.21 22.73
C ILE A 10 -36.62 -26.00 22.61
N LYS A 11 -36.07 -24.81 22.33
CA LYS A 11 -36.71 -23.77 21.51
C LYS A 11 -35.68 -23.12 20.59
N SER A 12 -35.89 -23.36 19.29
CA SER A 12 -35.64 -22.52 18.12
C SER A 12 -34.53 -21.48 18.22
N VAL A 13 -33.40 -21.72 17.54
CA VAL A 13 -32.43 -20.67 17.23
C VAL A 13 -32.72 -20.20 15.80
N GLU A 14 -33.36 -19.04 15.73
CA GLU A 14 -33.57 -18.28 14.51
C GLU A 14 -32.22 -17.78 13.99
N SER A 15 -31.97 -17.96 12.70
CA SER A 15 -30.74 -17.58 12.00
C SER A 15 -30.55 -16.07 12.02
N ALA A 16 -29.54 -15.59 12.75
CA ALA A 16 -29.06 -14.22 12.63
C ALA A 16 -28.30 -14.03 11.30
N PRO A 17 -28.48 -12.90 10.60
CA PRO A 17 -27.87 -12.66 9.29
C PRO A 17 -26.35 -12.48 9.43
N ALA A 18 -25.61 -13.03 8.46
CA ALA A 18 -24.16 -12.92 8.35
C ALA A 18 -23.72 -11.46 8.35
N LYS A 19 -23.04 -11.04 9.43
CA LYS A 19 -22.39 -9.74 9.56
C LYS A 19 -21.26 -9.69 8.53
N ALA A 20 -21.28 -8.71 7.63
CA ALA A 20 -20.16 -8.40 6.75
C ALA A 20 -18.87 -8.22 7.58
N PRO A 21 -17.69 -8.65 7.11
CA PRO A 21 -16.46 -8.44 7.86
C PRO A 21 -16.22 -6.94 8.01
N GLU A 22 -16.30 -6.46 9.25
CA GLU A 22 -15.83 -5.13 9.64
C GLU A 22 -14.32 -5.07 9.36
N GLU A 23 -13.91 -4.36 8.31
CA GLU A 23 -12.51 -4.02 8.05
C GLU A 23 -12.00 -3.23 9.27
N LYS A 24 -11.15 -3.87 10.07
CA LYS A 24 -10.50 -3.21 11.20
C LYS A 24 -9.63 -2.07 10.68
N PRO A 25 -9.64 -0.89 11.33
CA PRO A 25 -8.73 0.19 10.97
C PRO A 25 -7.29 -0.31 11.10
N PHE A 26 -6.48 -0.02 10.09
CA PHE A 26 -5.09 -0.40 10.00
C PHE A 26 -4.29 0.30 11.11
N SER A 27 -3.96 -0.42 12.18
CA SER A 27 -3.17 0.07 13.32
C SER A 27 -1.70 -0.26 13.11
N MET A 28 -0.86 0.77 12.95
CA MET A 28 0.61 0.61 12.92
C MET A 28 1.19 0.14 14.27
N ASP A 29 0.44 0.26 15.37
CA ASP A 29 0.87 -0.14 16.71
C ASP A 29 0.82 -1.66 16.95
N ASP A 30 0.15 -2.43 16.09
CA ASP A 30 0.07 -3.90 16.17
C ASP A 30 1.02 -4.61 15.18
N ALA A 31 1.91 -3.86 14.51
CA ALA A 31 2.85 -4.46 13.58
C ALA A 31 3.89 -5.31 14.33
N ASP A 32 3.95 -6.59 14.00
CA ASP A 32 4.97 -7.48 14.55
C ASP A 32 6.36 -6.99 14.09
N THR A 33 7.33 -7.01 15.01
CA THR A 33 8.71 -6.59 14.70
C THR A 33 9.46 -7.63 13.86
N GLU A 34 8.86 -8.81 13.67
CA GLU A 34 9.40 -9.85 12.83
C GLU A 34 9.45 -9.39 11.37
N THR A 35 10.55 -9.75 10.69
CA THR A 35 10.75 -9.41 9.28
C THR A 35 10.87 -10.69 8.47
N THR A 36 9.99 -10.85 7.48
CA THR A 36 10.08 -11.93 6.50
C THR A 36 11.05 -11.52 5.40
N TYR A 37 12.10 -12.31 5.19
CA TYR A 37 13.10 -12.05 4.14
C TYR A 37 12.91 -12.98 2.95
N ILE A 38 12.64 -12.41 1.77
CA ILE A 38 12.59 -13.12 0.50
C ILE A 38 13.89 -12.87 -0.23
N THR A 39 14.80 -13.84 -0.15
CA THR A 39 16.12 -13.71 -0.76
C THR A 39 16.08 -13.82 -2.29
N LYS A 40 17.14 -13.37 -2.97
CA LYS A 40 17.25 -13.31 -4.44
C LYS A 40 16.94 -14.65 -5.16
N GLY A 41 17.19 -15.78 -4.52
CA GLY A 41 16.94 -17.12 -5.10
C GLY A 41 15.51 -17.63 -4.89
N SER A 42 14.70 -16.94 -4.09
CA SER A 42 13.34 -17.34 -3.78
C SER A 42 12.36 -16.75 -4.78
N VAL A 43 11.47 -17.60 -5.29
CA VAL A 43 10.30 -17.19 -6.06
C VAL A 43 9.07 -17.63 -5.28
N ILE A 44 8.21 -16.68 -4.96
CA ILE A 44 6.91 -16.96 -4.34
C ILE A 44 5.86 -16.94 -5.42
N HIS A 45 5.08 -18.01 -5.51
CA HIS A 45 3.88 -18.08 -6.34
C HIS A 45 2.66 -18.16 -5.43
N GLY A 46 1.79 -17.18 -5.52
CA GLY A 46 0.63 -17.01 -4.64
C GLY A 46 0.75 -15.77 -3.75
N ASP A 47 -0.28 -15.55 -2.94
CA ASP A 47 -0.38 -14.38 -2.06
C ASP A 47 0.43 -14.59 -0.77
N LEU A 48 1.01 -13.51 -0.26
CA LEU A 48 1.72 -13.48 1.02
C LEU A 48 1.06 -12.45 1.94
N GLU A 49 0.63 -12.92 3.11
CA GLU A 49 0.07 -12.09 4.17
C GLU A 49 0.93 -12.22 5.43
N THR A 50 1.29 -11.09 6.03
CA THR A 50 2.03 -11.05 7.29
C THR A 50 1.63 -9.85 8.13
N ASP A 51 1.63 -10.02 9.45
CA ASP A 51 1.42 -8.91 10.39
C ASP A 51 2.72 -8.11 10.65
N GLY A 52 3.87 -8.65 10.24
CA GLY A 52 5.18 -8.02 10.40
C GLY A 52 5.66 -7.24 9.18
N SER A 53 6.97 -7.01 9.13
CA SER A 53 7.63 -6.36 7.99
C SER A 53 8.08 -7.38 6.94
N ILE A 54 8.25 -6.94 5.69
CA ILE A 54 8.74 -7.79 4.59
C ILE A 54 9.94 -7.12 3.93
N ASP A 55 10.99 -7.88 3.66
CA ASP A 55 12.07 -7.48 2.76
C ASP A 55 12.14 -8.42 1.56
N VAL A 56 11.91 -7.88 0.36
CA VAL A 56 11.80 -8.62 -0.89
C VAL A 56 12.99 -8.30 -1.80
N ILE A 57 13.97 -9.20 -1.83
CA ILE A 57 15.11 -9.15 -2.76
C ILE A 57 14.88 -10.13 -3.94
N GLY A 58 14.07 -11.17 -3.72
CA GLY A 58 13.70 -12.17 -4.72
C GLY A 58 12.57 -11.75 -5.65
N ARG A 59 11.78 -12.73 -6.10
CA ARG A 59 10.62 -12.52 -6.98
C ARG A 59 9.34 -12.96 -6.28
N VAL A 60 8.30 -12.14 -6.35
CA VAL A 60 6.97 -12.47 -5.84
C VAL A 60 5.96 -12.34 -6.97
N GLU A 61 5.20 -13.40 -7.20
CA GLU A 61 4.11 -13.48 -8.17
C GLU A 61 2.81 -13.75 -7.43
N GLY A 62 2.11 -12.68 -7.08
CA GLY A 62 0.93 -12.69 -6.21
C GLY A 62 0.84 -11.42 -5.38
N ASN A 63 -0.22 -11.30 -4.60
CA ASN A 63 -0.47 -10.13 -3.78
C ASN A 63 0.36 -10.17 -2.50
N LEU A 64 0.86 -9.01 -2.06
CA LEU A 64 1.60 -8.84 -0.82
C LEU A 64 0.78 -7.98 0.14
N THR A 65 0.41 -8.54 1.28
CA THR A 65 -0.29 -7.82 2.35
C THR A 65 0.57 -7.82 3.61
N SER A 66 0.91 -6.65 4.10
CA SER A 66 1.71 -6.46 5.31
C SER A 66 1.15 -5.32 6.15
N LYS A 67 1.03 -5.52 7.47
CA LYS A 67 0.67 -4.44 8.39
C LYS A 67 1.84 -3.50 8.71
N GLY A 68 3.07 -4.01 8.57
CA GLY A 68 4.29 -3.29 8.82
C GLY A 68 4.89 -2.62 7.58
N LYS A 69 6.22 -2.57 7.56
CA LYS A 69 7.01 -1.98 6.48
C LYS A 69 7.35 -3.03 5.44
N VAL A 70 7.14 -2.70 4.17
CA VAL A 70 7.53 -3.52 3.02
C VAL A 70 8.70 -2.84 2.30
N VAL A 71 9.83 -3.54 2.24
CA VAL A 71 11.00 -3.16 1.46
C VAL A 71 11.06 -4.03 0.22
N VAL A 72 11.15 -3.43 -0.96
CA VAL A 72 11.25 -4.16 -2.22
C VAL A 72 12.54 -3.75 -2.93
N GLY A 73 13.48 -4.67 -3.02
CA GLY A 73 14.69 -4.60 -3.85
C GLY A 73 14.71 -5.54 -5.06
N GLY A 74 13.73 -6.43 -5.18
CA GLY A 74 13.60 -7.41 -6.26
C GLY A 74 12.49 -7.08 -7.26
N SER A 75 11.73 -8.10 -7.67
CA SER A 75 10.59 -7.93 -8.58
C SER A 75 9.29 -8.44 -7.95
N VAL A 76 8.24 -7.63 -8.00
CA VAL A 76 6.90 -8.00 -7.54
C VAL A 76 5.93 -7.84 -8.69
N THR A 77 5.15 -8.88 -8.96
CA THR A 77 4.04 -8.86 -9.91
C THR A 77 2.78 -9.22 -9.15
N GLY A 78 1.96 -8.22 -8.86
CA GLY A 78 0.78 -8.32 -8.01
C GLY A 78 0.56 -7.05 -7.19
N ASN A 79 -0.59 -6.97 -6.51
CA ASN A 79 -0.94 -5.78 -5.73
C ASN A 79 -0.22 -5.81 -4.37
N ILE A 80 0.24 -4.64 -3.92
CA ILE A 80 0.93 -4.50 -2.63
C ILE A 80 0.06 -3.67 -1.70
N THR A 81 -0.28 -4.20 -0.55
CA THR A 81 -0.91 -3.49 0.56
C THR A 81 0.05 -3.47 1.74
N ALA A 82 0.52 -2.29 2.15
CA ALA A 82 1.54 -2.14 3.18
C ALA A 82 1.25 -0.97 4.14
N GLY A 83 1.77 -1.02 5.37
CA GLY A 83 1.79 0.15 6.24
C GLY A 83 2.71 1.23 5.71
N GLU A 84 3.95 0.87 5.39
CA GLU A 84 4.88 1.72 4.66
C GLU A 84 5.54 0.95 3.53
N LEU A 85 5.81 1.60 2.39
CA LEU A 85 6.49 0.98 1.26
C LEU A 85 7.82 1.68 0.97
N TYR A 86 8.88 0.89 0.84
CA TYR A 86 10.21 1.32 0.43
C TYR A 86 10.66 0.48 -0.77
N ALA A 87 10.66 1.04 -1.96
CA ALA A 87 11.20 0.40 -3.14
C ALA A 87 12.61 0.94 -3.41
N ASN A 88 13.60 0.10 -3.71
CA ASN A 88 14.92 0.57 -4.16
C ASN A 88 15.49 -0.38 -5.22
N GLY A 89 15.70 0.10 -6.44
CA GLY A 89 16.17 -0.75 -7.54
C GLY A 89 15.22 -1.89 -7.91
N SER A 90 13.93 -1.78 -7.56
CA SER A 90 12.95 -2.84 -7.74
C SER A 90 11.99 -2.59 -8.89
N LYS A 91 11.36 -3.68 -9.37
CA LYS A 91 10.32 -3.61 -10.39
C LYS A 91 9.00 -4.09 -9.79
N ILE A 92 8.01 -3.21 -9.73
CA ILE A 92 6.68 -3.48 -9.20
C ILE A 92 5.68 -3.35 -10.35
N GLU A 93 4.98 -4.42 -10.66
CA GLU A 93 3.90 -4.46 -11.64
C GLU A 93 2.60 -4.81 -10.92
N GLY A 94 1.74 -3.81 -10.71
CA GLY A 94 0.53 -3.94 -9.91
C GLY A 94 0.22 -2.66 -9.14
N ASP A 95 -0.96 -2.62 -8.53
CA ASP A 95 -1.39 -1.46 -7.74
C ASP A 95 -0.74 -1.48 -6.35
N VAL A 96 -0.31 -0.31 -5.89
CA VAL A 96 0.35 -0.13 -4.59
C VAL A 96 -0.56 0.69 -3.69
N LYS A 97 -1.03 0.08 -2.61
CA LYS A 97 -1.79 0.74 -1.56
C LYS A 97 -0.98 0.79 -0.28
N SER A 98 -0.71 1.98 0.22
CA SER A 98 -0.02 2.17 1.50
C SER A 98 -0.83 3.03 2.44
N TYR A 99 -0.93 2.61 3.69
CA TYR A 99 -1.63 3.40 4.72
C TYR A 99 -0.77 4.53 5.31
N GLY A 100 0.52 4.55 4.99
CA GLY A 100 1.50 5.53 5.48
C GLY A 100 2.31 6.15 4.36
N SER A 101 3.64 6.10 4.51
CA SER A 101 4.57 6.71 3.55
C SER A 101 5.04 5.74 2.47
N ILE A 102 5.07 6.23 1.23
CA ILE A 102 5.58 5.53 0.06
C ILE A 102 6.89 6.19 -0.35
N LYS A 103 7.97 5.42 -0.41
CA LYS A 103 9.29 5.89 -0.81
C LYS A 103 9.81 5.01 -1.93
N LEU A 104 9.86 5.58 -3.14
CA LEU A 104 10.49 4.95 -4.29
C LEU A 104 11.89 5.51 -4.45
N GLY A 105 12.89 4.68 -4.22
CA GLY A 105 14.30 5.00 -4.43
C GLY A 105 14.70 4.91 -5.90
N VAL A 106 15.92 5.33 -6.17
CA VAL A 106 16.51 5.34 -7.51
C VAL A 106 16.48 3.96 -8.17
N GLY A 107 16.26 3.93 -9.48
CA GLY A 107 16.20 2.69 -10.25
C GLY A 107 14.96 1.82 -9.99
N SER A 108 14.04 2.25 -9.13
CA SER A 108 12.76 1.56 -8.95
C SER A 108 11.80 1.92 -10.09
N MET A 109 11.03 0.94 -10.56
CA MET A 109 10.00 1.11 -11.58
C MET A 109 8.68 0.55 -11.07
N VAL A 110 7.65 1.39 -11.04
CA VAL A 110 6.28 1.01 -10.67
C VAL A 110 5.39 1.15 -11.90
N ILE A 111 4.70 0.09 -12.27
CA ILE A 111 3.69 0.07 -13.34
C ILE A 111 2.37 -0.31 -12.69
N GLY A 112 1.53 0.69 -12.45
CA GLY A 112 0.29 0.55 -11.68
C GLY A 112 -0.03 1.82 -10.90
N ASN A 113 -1.21 1.84 -10.27
CA ASN A 113 -1.66 3.01 -9.50
C ASN A 113 -1.05 3.00 -8.10
N ILE A 114 -0.82 4.18 -7.54
CA ILE A 114 -0.25 4.36 -6.22
C ILE A 114 -1.25 5.11 -5.35
N GLU A 115 -1.71 4.49 -4.27
CA GLU A 115 -2.59 5.10 -3.27
C GLU A 115 -1.86 5.18 -1.91
N GLY A 116 -1.82 6.35 -1.27
CA GLY A 116 -1.35 6.43 0.11
C GLY A 116 -1.44 7.80 0.79
N GLU A 117 -0.77 7.95 1.94
CA GLU A 117 -0.85 9.19 2.73
C GLU A 117 0.25 10.19 2.33
N SER A 118 1.48 9.73 2.08
CA SER A 118 2.56 10.58 1.57
C SER A 118 3.44 9.81 0.60
N ALA A 119 4.04 10.50 -0.36
CA ALA A 119 4.90 9.85 -1.34
C ALA A 119 6.19 10.64 -1.62
N VAL A 120 7.31 9.92 -1.69
CA VAL A 120 8.59 10.41 -2.19
C VAL A 120 9.00 9.53 -3.36
N ILE A 121 9.14 10.12 -4.53
CA ILE A 121 9.37 9.41 -5.78
C ILE A 121 10.73 9.82 -6.32
N ALA A 122 11.70 8.90 -6.37
CA ALA A 122 13.00 9.04 -7.03
C ALA A 122 13.22 8.02 -8.15
N GLY A 123 12.17 7.28 -8.53
CA GLY A 123 12.18 6.26 -9.57
C GLY A 123 11.23 6.57 -10.72
N ALA A 124 10.98 5.57 -11.55
CA ALA A 124 10.01 5.64 -12.63
C ALA A 124 8.62 5.15 -12.15
N VAL A 125 7.57 5.92 -12.44
CA VAL A 125 6.18 5.54 -12.16
C VAL A 125 5.37 5.69 -13.44
N ASN A 126 4.64 4.64 -13.80
CA ASN A 126 3.68 4.64 -14.89
C ASN A 126 2.31 4.24 -14.35
N GLY A 127 1.47 5.23 -14.10
CA GLY A 127 0.17 5.08 -13.45
C GLY A 127 -0.25 6.33 -12.69
N ASP A 128 -1.49 6.32 -12.18
CA ASP A 128 -2.01 7.45 -11.43
C ASP A 128 -1.56 7.38 -9.96
N ILE A 129 -1.18 8.52 -9.41
CA ILE A 129 -0.75 8.70 -8.02
C ILE A 129 -1.87 9.43 -7.28
N ASP A 130 -2.47 8.79 -6.29
CA ASP A 130 -3.50 9.35 -5.41
C ASP A 130 -2.98 9.39 -3.97
N VAL A 131 -2.54 10.56 -3.52
CA VAL A 131 -1.88 10.72 -2.23
C VAL A 131 -2.54 11.84 -1.43
N LYS A 132 -3.09 11.53 -0.27
CA LYS A 132 -3.84 12.54 0.52
C LYS A 132 -2.98 13.66 1.09
N GLY A 133 -1.67 13.42 1.25
CA GLY A 133 -0.71 14.37 1.80
C GLY A 133 0.26 14.93 0.76
N PRO A 134 1.51 15.21 1.16
CA PRO A 134 2.54 15.77 0.29
C PRO A 134 3.15 14.70 -0.62
N VAL A 135 3.38 15.08 -1.88
CA VAL A 135 4.15 14.30 -2.86
C VAL A 135 5.44 15.02 -3.19
N ILE A 136 6.58 14.38 -2.97
CA ILE A 136 7.91 14.91 -3.31
C ILE A 136 8.47 14.10 -4.48
N VAL A 137 8.72 14.77 -5.59
CA VAL A 137 9.33 14.20 -6.78
C VAL A 137 10.81 14.59 -6.78
N ASP A 138 11.69 13.61 -6.68
CA ASP A 138 13.14 13.76 -6.68
C ASP A 138 13.68 14.00 -8.10
N SER A 139 14.89 14.52 -8.18
CA SER A 139 15.64 14.90 -9.39
C SER A 139 15.80 13.81 -10.45
N THR A 140 15.63 12.53 -10.11
CA THR A 140 15.79 11.38 -11.02
C THR A 140 14.46 10.70 -11.37
N ALA A 141 13.36 11.24 -10.85
CA ALA A 141 12.05 10.64 -11.03
C ALA A 141 11.49 10.88 -12.43
N VAL A 142 10.81 9.86 -12.94
CA VAL A 142 10.07 9.94 -14.21
C VAL A 142 8.65 9.46 -13.95
N ILE A 143 7.68 10.35 -14.05
CA ILE A 143 6.27 10.03 -13.78
C ILE A 143 5.49 10.19 -15.07
N MET A 144 4.84 9.12 -15.51
CA MET A 144 3.88 9.12 -16.62
C MET A 144 2.52 8.76 -16.04
N GLY A 145 1.66 9.76 -15.85
CA GLY A 145 0.35 9.58 -15.21
C GLY A 145 -0.10 10.80 -14.43
N ASN A 146 -1.31 10.74 -13.89
CA ASN A 146 -1.88 11.87 -13.16
C ASN A 146 -1.48 11.82 -11.69
N ILE A 147 -1.24 12.98 -11.09
CA ILE A 147 -0.98 13.11 -9.65
C ILE A 147 -2.12 13.86 -9.00
N LYS A 148 -2.83 13.20 -8.09
CA LYS A 148 -3.76 13.81 -7.16
C LYS A 148 -3.08 13.90 -5.81
N SER A 149 -2.90 15.12 -5.30
CA SER A 149 -2.35 15.28 -3.96
C SER A 149 -2.89 16.48 -3.19
N ARG A 150 -2.46 16.66 -1.93
CA ARG A 150 -2.68 17.93 -1.21
C ARG A 150 -1.63 18.97 -1.60
N SER A 151 -0.38 18.55 -1.72
CA SER A 151 0.71 19.38 -2.21
C SER A 151 1.68 18.54 -3.05
N VAL A 152 2.39 19.20 -3.96
CA VAL A 152 3.42 18.57 -4.78
C VAL A 152 4.68 19.43 -4.75
N GLN A 153 5.83 18.80 -4.56
CA GLN A 153 7.15 19.42 -4.67
C GLN A 153 7.92 18.68 -5.75
N ILE A 154 8.41 19.41 -6.75
CA ILE A 154 9.17 18.83 -7.86
C ILE A 154 10.58 19.39 -7.80
N ASN A 155 11.57 18.51 -7.67
CA ASN A 155 12.97 18.89 -7.69
C ASN A 155 13.49 18.98 -9.15
N ASN A 156 14.55 19.76 -9.34
CA ASN A 156 15.17 19.93 -10.66
C ASN A 156 15.69 18.59 -11.20
N GLY A 157 15.33 18.27 -12.44
CA GLY A 157 15.71 17.03 -13.12
C GLY A 157 14.58 15.99 -13.21
N ALA A 158 13.54 16.12 -12.37
CA ALA A 158 12.35 15.29 -12.48
C ALA A 158 11.61 15.53 -13.80
N VAL A 159 11.15 14.46 -14.42
CA VAL A 159 10.29 14.51 -15.61
C VAL A 159 8.90 14.02 -15.22
N LEU A 160 7.89 14.84 -15.47
CA LEU A 160 6.50 14.51 -15.20
C LEU A 160 5.67 14.77 -16.46
N GLU A 161 5.02 13.73 -16.95
CA GLU A 161 4.04 13.80 -18.04
C GLU A 161 2.67 13.35 -17.52
N GLY A 162 1.75 14.30 -17.37
CA GLY A 162 0.39 14.05 -16.92
C GLY A 162 -0.23 15.28 -16.27
N PHE A 163 -1.41 15.11 -15.69
CA PHE A 163 -2.10 16.17 -14.98
C PHE A 163 -1.82 16.11 -13.49
N VAL A 164 -1.43 17.25 -12.91
CA VAL A 164 -1.29 17.40 -11.46
C VAL A 164 -2.50 18.17 -10.94
N SER A 165 -3.21 17.58 -9.99
CA SER A 165 -4.39 18.16 -9.36
C SER A 165 -4.23 18.14 -7.84
N GLN A 166 -4.27 19.32 -7.23
CA GLN A 166 -4.21 19.44 -5.77
C GLN A 166 -5.61 19.29 -5.15
N ALA A 167 -6.24 18.13 -5.36
CA ALA A 167 -7.64 17.88 -5.00
C ALA A 167 -7.90 17.85 -3.48
N TYR A 168 -6.87 17.57 -2.69
CA TYR A 168 -6.93 17.53 -1.23
C TYR A 168 -6.36 18.78 -0.57
N SER A 169 -6.14 19.86 -1.34
CA SER A 169 -5.68 21.14 -0.81
C SER A 169 -6.79 21.82 0.00
N ASP A 170 -6.43 22.40 1.15
CA ASP A 170 -7.37 23.21 1.96
C ASP A 170 -7.68 24.57 1.32
N ILE A 171 -7.04 24.89 0.19
CA ILE A 171 -7.16 26.16 -0.50
C ILE A 171 -8.20 26.01 -1.62
N ASP A 172 -9.40 26.51 -1.38
CA ASP A 172 -10.44 26.57 -2.41
C ASP A 172 -10.15 27.72 -3.37
N VAL A 173 -9.64 27.38 -4.55
CA VAL A 173 -9.25 28.35 -5.60
C VAL A 173 -10.41 29.26 -6.03
N LYS A 174 -11.67 28.82 -5.88
CA LYS A 174 -12.83 29.64 -6.25
C LYS A 174 -13.01 30.85 -5.34
N SER A 175 -12.52 30.78 -4.10
CA SER A 175 -12.59 31.89 -3.15
C SER A 175 -11.63 33.05 -3.48
N PHE A 176 -10.58 32.80 -4.27
CA PHE A 176 -9.58 33.82 -4.64
C PHE A 176 -9.95 34.64 -5.88
N PHE A 177 -10.87 34.16 -6.71
CA PHE A 177 -11.29 34.81 -7.96
C PHE A 177 -12.75 35.30 -7.92
N ALA A 178 -13.36 35.34 -6.72
CA ALA A 178 -14.71 35.85 -6.48
C ALA A 178 -14.73 37.35 -6.19
#